data_AF-X0YKL0-F1
#
_entry.id   AF-X0YKL0-F1
#
_cell.length_a   1.000
_cell.length_b   1.000
_cell.length_c   1.000
_cell.angle_alpha   90.00
_cell.angle_beta   90.00
_cell.angle_gamma   90.00
#
_symmetry.space_group_name_H-M   'P 1'
#
loop_
_entity.id
_entity.type
_entity.pdbx_description
1 polymer ?
#
loop_
_entity_poly.entity_id
_entity_poly.type
_entity_poly.pdbx_seq_one_letter_code
_entity_poly.pdbx_strand_id
1 'polypeptide(L)'
;MNEILGYGEDALTFWGLKRRISEILKKLNDQTKPSSCLIFFRPSFGRRGREGRAEFGEFDAIVASSTDIYLIESKWDRRLRSRRNEIALGKEQIRRHKIFLWYLKNWDAPKYSGDWEKFKNDFEGNFTSAGNFPNKKIAAIGSTLAENLEFVLNKLQEHCKSFSCEYKPRNVLLYFYDGSKSEEISEVVAENLSFKVVPIDYSKYTSDNFITLDC
;
A
#
# COMPACT_ATOMS: atom_id res chain seq x y z
N MET A 1 22.28 -18.95 -15.02
CA MET A 1 21.43 -18.10 -14.16
C MET A 1 21.72 -16.67 -14.54
N ASN A 2 20.68 -15.86 -14.74
CA ASN A 2 20.85 -14.43 -14.97
C ASN A 2 20.89 -13.73 -13.61
N GLU A 3 21.52 -12.57 -13.55
CA GLU A 3 21.49 -11.67 -12.39
C GLU A 3 20.63 -10.45 -12.75
N ILE A 4 19.69 -10.09 -11.88
CA ILE A 4 18.80 -8.95 -12.02
C ILE A 4 19.14 -7.92 -10.95
N LEU A 5 19.73 -6.82 -11.39
CA LEU A 5 20.08 -5.69 -10.53
C LEU A 5 19.00 -4.62 -10.57
N GLY A 6 18.56 -4.20 -9.39
CA GLY A 6 17.58 -3.15 -9.20
C GLY A 6 18.18 -1.94 -8.47
N TYR A 7 17.59 -0.77 -8.73
CA TYR A 7 17.85 0.46 -7.99
C TYR A 7 16.54 1.24 -7.89
N GLY A 8 16.37 2.03 -6.84
CA GLY A 8 15.13 2.77 -6.62
C GLY A 8 14.31 2.24 -5.45
N GLU A 9 13.39 3.10 -5.03
CA GLU A 9 12.33 2.77 -4.07
C GLU A 9 11.56 1.53 -4.52
N ASP A 10 11.14 1.48 -5.78
CA ASP A 10 10.39 0.34 -6.35
C ASP A 10 11.15 -0.98 -6.28
N ALA A 11 12.44 -0.96 -6.62
CA ALA A 11 13.29 -2.16 -6.59
C ALA A 11 13.51 -2.65 -5.15
N LEU A 12 13.69 -1.72 -4.20
CA LEU A 12 13.82 -2.04 -2.79
C LEU A 12 12.51 -2.57 -2.20
N THR A 13 11.37 -1.99 -2.58
CA THR A 13 10.05 -2.52 -2.20
C THR A 13 9.89 -3.96 -2.68
N PHE A 14 10.16 -4.22 -3.97
CA PHE A 14 10.09 -5.57 -4.52
C PHE A 14 11.02 -6.53 -3.77
N TRP A 15 12.29 -6.15 -3.59
CA TRP A 15 13.28 -6.93 -2.85
C TRP A 15 12.84 -7.20 -1.40
N GLY A 16 12.34 -6.18 -0.71
CA GLY A 16 11.87 -6.27 0.67
C GLY A 16 10.68 -7.23 0.81
N LEU A 17 9.70 -7.13 -0.07
CA LEU A 17 8.54 -8.04 -0.10
C LEU A 17 8.93 -9.47 -0.47
N LYS A 18 9.95 -9.65 -1.32
CA LYS A 18 10.39 -10.99 -1.73
C LYS A 18 11.28 -11.67 -0.69
N ARG A 19 12.22 -10.94 -0.08
CA ARG A 19 13.29 -11.52 0.76
C ARG A 19 13.14 -11.23 2.25
N ARG A 20 12.41 -10.17 2.61
CA ARG A 20 12.33 -9.66 3.99
C ARG A 20 10.90 -9.64 4.54
N ILE A 21 9.93 -10.25 3.84
CA ILE A 21 8.53 -10.26 4.29
C ILE A 21 8.35 -10.88 5.68
N SER A 22 9.07 -11.94 6.03
CA SER A 22 9.04 -12.51 7.39
C SER A 22 9.45 -11.50 8.45
N GLU A 23 10.46 -10.67 8.16
CA GLU A 23 10.91 -9.63 9.07
C GLU A 23 9.92 -8.47 9.14
N ILE A 24 9.38 -8.06 7.98
CA ILE A 24 8.34 -7.02 7.89
C ILE A 24 7.15 -7.42 8.77
N LEU A 25 6.62 -8.63 8.60
CA LEU A 25 5.50 -9.16 9.40
C LEU A 25 5.84 -9.20 10.88
N LYS A 26 7.03 -9.70 11.24
CA LYS A 26 7.49 -9.70 12.64
C LYS A 26 7.50 -8.30 13.26
N LYS A 27 8.00 -7.28 12.53
CA LYS A 27 8.01 -5.87 13.00
C LYS A 27 6.60 -5.26 13.09
N LEU A 28 5.62 -5.82 12.38
CA LEU A 28 4.21 -5.47 12.46
C LEU A 28 3.45 -6.23 13.55
N ASN A 29 4.15 -7.11 14.29
CA ASN A 29 3.60 -8.08 15.26
C ASN A 29 2.64 -9.10 14.62
N ASP A 30 2.90 -9.45 13.36
CA ASP A 30 2.12 -10.40 12.59
C ASP A 30 2.89 -11.72 12.44
N GLN A 31 2.26 -12.83 12.81
CA GLN A 31 2.84 -14.18 12.78
C GLN A 31 2.46 -14.97 11.53
N THR A 32 1.82 -14.33 10.55
CA THR A 32 1.47 -14.96 9.27
C THR A 32 2.72 -15.50 8.58
N LYS A 33 2.63 -16.73 8.07
CA LYS A 33 3.71 -17.28 7.25
C LYS A 33 3.78 -16.52 5.92
N PRO A 34 4.97 -16.16 5.41
CA PRO A 34 5.11 -15.48 4.12
C PRO A 34 4.33 -16.11 2.97
N SER A 35 4.32 -17.45 2.88
CA SER A 35 3.61 -18.22 1.86
C SER A 35 2.08 -18.11 1.95
N SER A 36 1.58 -17.60 3.08
CA SER A 36 0.17 -17.37 3.34
C SER A 36 -0.23 -15.91 3.14
N CYS A 37 0.66 -15.04 2.66
CA CYS A 37 0.32 -13.66 2.31
C CYS A 37 -0.13 -13.55 0.86
N LEU A 38 -1.10 -12.68 0.61
CA LEU A 38 -1.41 -12.17 -0.73
C LEU A 38 -0.74 -10.80 -0.90
N ILE A 39 0.04 -10.63 -1.97
CA ILE A 39 0.78 -9.40 -2.22
C ILE A 39 0.38 -8.83 -3.59
N PHE A 40 -0.13 -7.60 -3.59
CA PHE A 40 -0.21 -6.77 -4.78
C PHE A 40 1.01 -5.86 -4.79
N PHE A 41 1.91 -6.06 -5.75
CA PHE A 41 3.03 -5.16 -5.98
C PHE A 41 2.61 -4.08 -6.98
N ARG A 42 2.73 -2.82 -6.57
CA ARG A 42 2.35 -1.64 -7.37
C ARG A 42 0.93 -1.65 -7.98
N PRO A 43 -0.13 -1.96 -7.21
CA PRO A 43 -1.48 -1.84 -7.72
C PRO A 43 -1.81 -0.36 -8.04
N SER A 44 -2.13 -0.10 -9.30
CA SER A 44 -2.40 1.24 -9.82
C SER A 44 -3.90 1.50 -9.95
N PHE A 45 -4.37 2.57 -9.34
CA PHE A 45 -5.76 3.05 -9.40
C PHE A 45 -5.83 4.36 -10.18
N GLY A 46 -5.11 4.37 -11.31
CA GLY A 46 -5.07 5.46 -12.28
C GLY A 46 -4.11 6.58 -11.94
N ARG A 47 -3.61 7.24 -12.98
CA ARG A 47 -2.70 8.40 -12.86
C ARG A 47 -3.50 9.70 -12.94
N ARG A 48 -3.00 10.77 -12.32
CA ARG A 48 -3.60 12.12 -12.36
C ARG A 48 -4.97 12.20 -11.68
N GLY A 49 -5.03 11.79 -10.42
CA GLY A 49 -6.19 11.97 -9.55
C GLY A 49 -6.49 13.45 -9.24
N ARG A 50 -6.85 14.24 -10.24
CA ARG A 50 -7.24 15.65 -10.08
C ARG A 50 -8.61 15.75 -9.41
N GLU A 51 -9.06 16.97 -9.20
CA GLU A 51 -10.42 17.27 -8.79
C GLU A 51 -11.44 16.74 -9.81
N GLY A 52 -12.55 16.21 -9.31
CA GLY A 52 -13.64 15.63 -10.11
C GLY A 52 -13.32 14.28 -10.77
N ARG A 53 -12.15 13.68 -10.47
CA ARG A 53 -11.65 12.41 -11.01
C ARG A 53 -11.75 11.28 -9.98
N ALA A 54 -11.95 10.06 -10.45
CA ALA A 54 -12.05 8.88 -9.58
C ALA A 54 -10.68 8.28 -9.23
N GLU A 55 -9.68 8.54 -10.07
CA GLU A 55 -8.31 8.07 -9.89
C GLU A 55 -7.69 8.66 -8.61
N PHE A 56 -6.89 7.84 -7.93
CA PHE A 56 -6.22 8.24 -6.68
C PHE A 56 -4.78 7.72 -6.55
N GLY A 57 -4.20 7.18 -7.63
CA GLY A 57 -2.78 6.85 -7.70
C GLY A 57 -2.47 5.38 -7.42
N GLU A 58 -1.25 5.11 -7.01
CA GLU A 58 -0.66 3.77 -6.94
C GLU A 58 0.01 3.58 -5.60
N PHE A 59 -0.24 2.46 -4.94
CA PHE A 59 0.50 2.07 -3.73
C PHE A 59 1.81 1.39 -4.15
N ASP A 60 2.84 1.45 -3.31
CA ASP A 60 4.05 0.65 -3.55
C ASP A 60 3.76 -0.84 -3.38
N ALA A 61 2.91 -1.17 -2.39
CA ALA A 61 2.29 -2.48 -2.29
C ALA A 61 1.01 -2.49 -1.44
N ILE A 62 0.24 -3.56 -1.58
CA ILE A 62 -0.78 -3.98 -0.62
C ILE A 62 -0.48 -5.42 -0.23
N VAL A 63 -0.39 -5.69 1.07
CA VAL A 63 -0.16 -7.04 1.61
C VAL A 63 -1.35 -7.43 2.47
N ALA A 64 -2.05 -8.48 2.11
CA ALA A 64 -2.98 -9.15 3.02
C ALA A 64 -2.26 -10.32 3.69
N SER A 65 -2.32 -10.35 5.01
CA SER A 65 -1.88 -11.45 5.84
C SER A 65 -3.09 -12.26 6.32
N SER A 66 -2.86 -13.24 7.19
CA SER A 66 -3.94 -13.98 7.82
C SER A 66 -4.73 -13.16 8.84
N THR A 67 -4.21 -11.99 9.27
CA THR A 67 -4.82 -11.15 10.31
C THR A 67 -5.21 -9.76 9.84
N ASP A 68 -4.43 -9.15 8.95
CA ASP A 68 -4.52 -7.73 8.63
C ASP A 68 -4.31 -7.45 7.13
N ILE A 69 -4.66 -6.22 6.72
CA ILE A 69 -4.32 -5.68 5.40
C ILE A 69 -3.36 -4.50 5.59
N TYR A 70 -2.18 -4.57 4.99
CA TYR A 70 -1.17 -3.52 5.05
C TYR A 70 -1.18 -2.73 3.75
N LEU A 71 -1.52 -1.44 3.85
CA LEU A 71 -1.37 -0.48 2.77
C LEU A 71 0.02 0.13 2.87
N ILE A 72 0.88 -0.16 1.90
CA ILE A 72 2.31 0.12 1.98
C ILE A 72 2.68 1.29 1.06
N GLU A 73 3.35 2.27 1.67
CA GLU A 73 4.24 3.20 0.97
C GLU A 73 5.68 2.87 1.38
N SER A 74 6.63 3.21 0.53
CA SER A 74 8.05 2.99 0.74
C SER A 74 8.81 4.28 0.60
N LYS A 75 9.93 4.40 1.32
CA LYS A 75 10.89 5.50 1.19
C LYS A 75 12.29 4.95 1.38
N TRP A 76 13.27 5.64 0.84
CA TRP A 76 14.68 5.30 1.03
C TRP A 76 15.55 6.50 1.38
N ASP A 77 16.60 6.22 2.16
CA ASP A 77 17.59 7.16 2.67
C ASP A 77 18.23 8.08 1.62
N ARG A 78 18.53 7.58 0.42
CA ARG A 78 19.26 8.32 -0.62
C ARG A 78 18.54 9.54 -1.20
N ARG A 79 17.21 9.66 -0.98
CA ARG A 79 16.44 10.85 -1.37
C ARG A 79 16.08 11.77 -0.21
N LEU A 80 16.41 11.40 1.03
CA LEU A 80 16.11 12.21 2.20
C LEU A 80 17.30 13.12 2.49
N ARG A 81 17.21 14.39 2.07
CA ARG A 81 18.14 15.45 2.50
C ARG A 81 17.89 15.92 3.95
N SER A 82 17.04 15.23 4.70
CA SER A 82 16.55 15.68 6.00
C SER A 82 17.45 15.20 7.13
N ARG A 83 17.95 16.15 7.94
CA ARG A 83 18.69 15.93 9.20
C ARG A 83 17.77 15.62 10.39
N ARG A 84 16.53 15.19 10.15
CA ARG A 84 15.52 14.94 11.19
C ARG A 84 14.96 13.53 11.01
N ASN A 85 14.77 12.81 12.10
CA ASN A 85 14.29 11.42 12.19
C ASN A 85 12.80 11.25 11.79
N GLU A 86 12.38 11.98 10.75
CA GLU A 86 11.00 12.12 10.30
C GLU A 86 10.93 12.01 8.77
N ILE A 87 9.89 11.34 8.30
CA ILE A 87 9.50 11.31 6.88
C ILE A 87 8.13 11.97 6.73
N ALA A 88 8.07 13.02 5.91
CA ALA A 88 6.79 13.61 5.49
C ALA A 88 6.23 12.88 4.27
N LEU A 89 4.97 12.43 4.34
CA LEU A 89 4.25 11.91 3.18
C LEU A 89 3.59 13.06 2.41
N GLY A 90 3.60 12.94 1.09
CA GLY A 90 2.88 13.87 0.23
C GLY A 90 1.36 13.78 0.44
N LYS A 91 0.66 14.91 0.30
CA LYS A 91 -0.81 14.98 0.41
C LYS A 91 -1.53 13.94 -0.46
N GLU A 92 -0.96 13.63 -1.62
CA GLU A 92 -1.47 12.62 -2.54
C GLU A 92 -1.38 11.19 -1.99
N GLN A 93 -0.29 10.86 -1.31
CA GLN A 93 -0.11 9.56 -0.65
C GLN A 93 -1.12 9.41 0.49
N ILE A 94 -1.24 10.45 1.35
CA ILE A 94 -2.22 10.48 2.45
C ILE A 94 -3.66 10.31 1.92
N ARG A 95 -4.02 11.04 0.86
CA ARG A 95 -5.36 10.98 0.27
C ARG A 95 -5.67 9.62 -0.33
N ARG A 96 -4.71 9.00 -1.03
CA ARG A 96 -4.85 7.64 -1.56
C ARG A 96 -5.19 6.63 -0.47
N HIS A 97 -4.46 6.68 0.65
CA HIS A 97 -4.75 5.82 1.80
C HIS A 97 -6.17 6.06 2.32
N LYS A 98 -6.58 7.31 2.54
CA LYS A 98 -7.94 7.65 2.99
C LYS A 98 -9.02 7.07 2.06
N ILE A 99 -8.86 7.24 0.74
CA ILE A 99 -9.82 6.75 -0.26
C ILE A 99 -9.88 5.22 -0.25
N PHE A 100 -8.73 4.54 -0.27
CA PHE A 100 -8.71 3.09 -0.30
C PHE A 100 -9.23 2.46 0.99
N LEU A 101 -8.93 3.06 2.15
CA LEU A 101 -9.54 2.68 3.44
C LEU A 101 -11.07 2.80 3.42
N TRP A 102 -11.60 3.84 2.79
CA TRP A 102 -13.04 3.99 2.61
C TRP A 102 -13.61 2.87 1.72
N TYR A 103 -12.94 2.51 0.62
CA TYR A 103 -13.37 1.37 -0.20
C TYR A 103 -13.36 0.06 0.59
N LEU A 104 -12.27 -0.23 1.32
CA LEU A 104 -12.19 -1.43 2.17
C LEU A 104 -13.32 -1.49 3.20
N LYS A 105 -13.67 -0.36 3.82
CA LYS A 105 -14.74 -0.30 4.82
C LYS A 105 -16.14 -0.55 4.23
N ASN A 106 -16.40 -0.08 3.01
CA ASN A 106 -17.75 -0.09 2.43
C ASN A 106 -17.95 -1.22 1.40
N TRP A 107 -16.89 -1.88 0.96
CA TRP A 107 -16.99 -3.00 0.04
C TRP A 107 -17.43 -4.28 0.75
N ASP A 108 -18.49 -4.88 0.20
CA ASP A 108 -19.03 -6.17 0.63
C ASP A 108 -19.18 -7.07 -0.59
N ALA A 109 -18.18 -7.92 -0.87
CA ALA A 109 -18.13 -8.76 -2.06
C ALA A 109 -19.39 -9.64 -2.26
N PRO A 110 -19.97 -10.29 -1.23
CA PRO A 110 -21.26 -10.96 -1.34
C PRO A 110 -22.39 -10.12 -1.92
N LYS A 111 -22.39 -8.80 -1.67
CA LYS A 111 -23.44 -7.88 -2.14
C LYS A 111 -23.12 -7.22 -3.48
N TYR A 112 -21.84 -6.96 -3.77
CA TYR A 112 -21.43 -6.06 -4.84
C TYR A 112 -20.49 -6.68 -5.90
N SER A 113 -19.93 -7.87 -5.67
CA SER A 113 -19.09 -8.52 -6.67
C SER A 113 -19.91 -8.82 -7.93
N GLY A 114 -19.40 -8.40 -9.08
CA GLY A 114 -20.06 -8.43 -10.38
C GLY A 114 -21.05 -7.29 -10.62
N ASP A 115 -21.26 -6.38 -9.65
CA ASP A 115 -22.28 -5.33 -9.70
C ASP A 115 -21.73 -4.00 -9.14
N TRP A 116 -20.69 -3.49 -9.80
CA TRP A 116 -20.10 -2.18 -9.47
C TRP A 116 -21.11 -1.03 -9.59
N GLU A 117 -22.09 -1.14 -10.50
CA GLU A 117 -23.16 -0.15 -10.67
C GLU A 117 -23.96 0.01 -9.39
N LYS A 118 -24.40 -1.10 -8.78
CA LYS A 118 -25.10 -1.06 -7.50
C LYS A 118 -24.24 -0.49 -6.38
N PHE A 119 -22.96 -0.85 -6.29
CA PHE A 119 -22.05 -0.26 -5.30
C PHE A 119 -21.96 1.26 -5.47
N LYS A 120 -21.77 1.72 -6.71
CA LYS A 120 -21.71 3.15 -7.02
C LYS A 120 -23.01 3.86 -6.67
N ASN A 121 -24.16 3.29 -7.03
CA ASN A 121 -25.47 3.88 -6.74
C ASN A 121 -25.75 3.97 -5.23
N ASP A 122 -25.38 2.95 -4.47
CA ASP A 122 -25.56 2.91 -3.01
C ASP A 122 -24.69 3.97 -2.28
N PHE A 123 -23.48 4.26 -2.79
CA PHE A 123 -22.50 5.03 -2.03
C PHE A 123 -22.00 6.34 -2.63
N GLU A 124 -22.25 6.66 -3.91
CA GLU A 124 -21.70 7.88 -4.55
C GLU A 124 -22.01 9.13 -3.73
N GLY A 125 -23.27 9.31 -3.31
CA GLY A 125 -23.67 10.48 -2.52
C GLY A 125 -22.96 10.57 -1.17
N ASN A 126 -22.69 9.44 -0.50
CA ASN A 126 -21.90 9.42 0.73
C ASN A 126 -20.42 9.73 0.45
N PHE A 127 -19.86 9.12 -0.59
CA PHE A 127 -18.46 9.29 -0.99
C PHE A 127 -18.12 10.74 -1.31
N THR A 128 -18.99 11.42 -2.06
CA THR A 128 -18.81 12.83 -2.48
C THR A 128 -19.35 13.84 -1.47
N SER A 129 -19.77 13.41 -0.28
CA SER A 129 -20.22 14.33 0.75
C SER A 129 -19.06 15.18 1.29
N ALA A 130 -19.38 16.36 1.85
CA ALA A 130 -18.39 17.30 2.39
C ALA A 130 -17.48 16.70 3.48
N GLY A 131 -17.96 15.67 4.19
CA GLY A 131 -17.19 14.97 5.24
C GLY A 131 -16.23 13.89 4.71
N ASN A 132 -16.30 13.54 3.42
CA ASN A 132 -15.48 12.49 2.82
C ASN A 132 -14.60 13.08 1.70
N PHE A 133 -15.00 12.92 0.44
CA PHE A 133 -14.20 13.30 -0.71
C PHE A 133 -15.01 14.16 -1.69
N PRO A 134 -15.35 15.42 -1.32
CA PRO A 134 -16.24 16.28 -2.12
C PRO A 134 -15.75 16.53 -3.55
N ASN A 135 -14.45 16.42 -3.76
CA ASN A 135 -13.79 16.68 -5.03
C ASN A 135 -13.35 15.39 -5.76
N LYS A 136 -13.93 14.25 -5.40
CA LYS A 136 -13.67 12.93 -6.01
C LYS A 136 -14.96 12.29 -6.47
N LYS A 137 -14.82 11.18 -7.18
CA LYS A 137 -15.94 10.36 -7.66
C LYS A 137 -15.63 8.89 -7.42
N ILE A 138 -16.66 8.07 -7.33
CA ILE A 138 -16.48 6.61 -7.47
C ILE A 138 -16.14 6.32 -8.94
N ALA A 139 -15.34 5.27 -9.17
CA ALA A 139 -14.96 4.86 -10.52
C ALA A 139 -16.20 4.63 -11.40
N ALA A 140 -16.12 5.06 -12.67
CA ALA A 140 -17.24 4.93 -13.60
C ALA A 140 -17.55 3.46 -13.89
N ILE A 141 -18.83 3.17 -14.12
CA ILE A 141 -19.32 1.84 -14.49
C ILE A 141 -18.64 1.40 -15.79
N GLY A 142 -18.16 0.15 -15.84
CA GLY A 142 -17.45 -0.41 -17.00
C GLY A 142 -16.07 0.20 -17.27
N SER A 143 -15.51 0.98 -16.35
CA SER A 143 -14.14 1.50 -16.48
C SER A 143 -13.11 0.50 -15.97
N THR A 144 -11.93 0.48 -16.56
CA THR A 144 -10.78 -0.31 -16.07
C THR A 144 -10.42 -0.01 -14.61
N LEU A 145 -10.67 1.23 -14.14
CA LEU A 145 -10.47 1.57 -12.74
C LEU A 145 -11.44 0.82 -11.82
N ALA A 146 -12.71 0.72 -12.21
CA ALA A 146 -13.71 -0.04 -11.47
C ALA A 146 -13.36 -1.52 -11.44
N GLU A 147 -12.99 -2.10 -12.60
CA GLU A 147 -12.56 -3.51 -12.70
C GLU A 147 -11.35 -3.81 -11.81
N ASN A 148 -10.33 -2.93 -11.84
CA ASN A 148 -9.13 -3.10 -11.01
C ASN A 148 -9.45 -2.96 -9.51
N LEU A 149 -10.30 -2.00 -9.14
CA LEU A 149 -10.74 -1.82 -7.74
C LEU A 149 -11.48 -3.06 -7.26
N GLU A 150 -12.48 -3.49 -8.02
CA GLU A 150 -13.28 -4.67 -7.71
C GLU A 150 -12.42 -5.92 -7.57
N PHE A 151 -11.50 -6.15 -8.52
CA PHE A 151 -10.59 -7.29 -8.47
C PHE A 151 -9.74 -7.29 -7.19
N VAL A 152 -9.11 -6.17 -6.85
CA VAL A 152 -8.27 -6.06 -5.64
C VAL A 152 -9.13 -6.23 -4.38
N LEU A 153 -10.27 -5.54 -4.28
CA LEU A 153 -11.14 -5.60 -3.11
C LEU A 153 -11.69 -7.01 -2.88
N ASN A 154 -12.13 -7.70 -3.93
CA ASN A 154 -12.59 -9.09 -3.86
C ASN A 154 -11.48 -10.02 -3.40
N LYS A 155 -10.28 -9.91 -3.98
CA LYS A 155 -9.13 -10.76 -3.60
C LYS A 155 -8.70 -10.55 -2.15
N LEU A 156 -8.70 -9.31 -1.67
CA LEU A 156 -8.41 -9.00 -0.26
C LEU A 156 -9.46 -9.61 0.67
N GLN A 157 -10.75 -9.49 0.35
CA GLN A 157 -11.83 -10.04 1.18
C GLN A 157 -11.88 -11.58 1.14
N GLU A 158 -11.68 -12.20 -0.03
CA GLU A 158 -11.52 -13.65 -0.18
C GLU A 158 -10.38 -14.19 0.68
N HIS A 159 -9.23 -13.51 0.63
CA HIS A 159 -8.07 -13.86 1.44
C HIS A 159 -8.40 -13.79 2.92
N CYS A 160 -8.94 -12.67 3.40
CA CYS A 160 -9.29 -12.51 4.81
C CYS A 160 -10.37 -13.49 5.29
N LYS A 161 -11.37 -13.80 4.48
CA LYS A 161 -12.37 -14.84 4.79
C LYS A 161 -11.72 -16.22 4.99
N SER A 162 -10.72 -16.54 4.18
CA SER A 162 -10.00 -17.82 4.28
C SER A 162 -9.23 -17.97 5.59
N PHE A 163 -8.97 -16.86 6.30
CA PHE A 163 -8.22 -16.84 7.56
C PHE A 163 -9.02 -16.26 8.74
N SER A 164 -10.31 -15.95 8.56
CA SER A 164 -11.15 -15.26 9.56
C SER A 164 -10.51 -13.97 10.10
N CYS A 165 -9.80 -13.24 9.22
CA CYS A 165 -9.16 -11.98 9.56
C CYS A 165 -10.23 -10.90 9.86
N GLU A 166 -10.00 -10.03 10.85
CA GLU A 166 -10.94 -8.96 11.25
C GLU A 166 -11.04 -7.82 10.22
N TYR A 167 -10.39 -7.95 9.06
CA TYR A 167 -10.35 -6.98 7.98
C TYR A 167 -9.93 -5.58 8.45
N LYS A 168 -8.85 -5.52 9.24
CA LYS A 168 -8.31 -4.28 9.81
C LYS A 168 -7.19 -3.75 8.91
N PRO A 169 -7.46 -2.75 8.06
CA PRO A 169 -6.41 -2.15 7.27
C PRO A 169 -5.49 -1.28 8.14
N ARG A 170 -4.18 -1.38 7.91
CA ARG A 170 -3.12 -0.65 8.61
C ARG A 170 -2.25 0.06 7.58
N ASN A 171 -1.97 1.34 7.81
CA ASN A 171 -1.03 2.09 6.97
C ASN A 171 0.40 1.80 7.42
N VAL A 172 1.26 1.43 6.49
CA VAL A 172 2.65 1.05 6.76
C VAL A 172 3.58 1.86 5.87
N LEU A 173 4.67 2.36 6.46
CA LEU A 173 5.80 2.90 5.72
C LEU A 173 6.97 1.93 5.83
N LEU A 174 7.39 1.34 4.71
CA LEU A 174 8.68 0.66 4.64
C LEU A 174 9.77 1.71 4.43
N TYR A 175 10.70 1.80 5.39
CA TYR A 175 11.83 2.70 5.27
C TYR A 175 13.11 1.91 5.01
N PHE A 176 13.62 2.01 3.79
CA PHE A 176 14.85 1.36 3.38
C PHE A 176 16.04 2.25 3.66
N TYR A 177 16.99 1.73 4.44
CA TYR A 177 18.17 2.51 4.85
C TYR A 177 19.44 1.66 4.73
N ASP A 178 20.55 2.31 4.44
CA ASP A 178 21.89 1.73 4.52
C ASP A 178 22.42 1.99 5.93
N GLY A 179 22.40 0.97 6.81
CA GLY A 179 22.87 1.09 8.19
C GLY A 179 24.35 1.46 8.34
N SER A 180 25.13 1.45 7.26
CA SER A 180 26.51 1.97 7.25
C SER A 180 26.59 3.47 6.97
N LYS A 181 25.51 4.09 6.49
CA LYS A 181 25.49 5.49 6.01
C LYS A 181 24.37 6.35 6.59
N SER A 182 23.32 5.73 7.12
CA SER A 182 22.09 6.40 7.53
C SER A 182 21.48 5.74 8.76
N GLU A 183 20.70 6.51 9.51
CA GLU A 183 20.00 6.06 10.71
C GLU A 183 18.57 5.57 10.38
N GLU A 184 18.02 4.76 11.28
CA GLU A 184 16.61 4.41 11.24
C GLU A 184 15.73 5.64 11.47
N ILE A 185 14.54 5.63 10.85
CA ILE A 185 13.50 6.62 11.08
C ILE A 185 12.38 5.95 11.87
N SER A 186 11.87 6.67 12.88
CA SER A 186 10.79 6.20 13.74
C SER A 186 9.45 6.89 13.48
N GLU A 187 9.46 8.04 12.80
CA GLU A 187 8.28 8.91 12.72
C GLU A 187 7.87 9.29 11.28
N VAL A 188 6.56 9.35 11.08
CA VAL A 188 5.94 9.75 9.81
C VAL A 188 4.99 10.90 10.06
N VAL A 189 5.21 12.00 9.34
CA VAL A 189 4.33 13.15 9.33
C VAL A 189 3.28 12.93 8.23
N ALA A 190 2.06 12.53 8.62
CA ALA A 190 0.97 12.17 7.71
C ALA A 190 -0.40 12.71 8.15
N GLU A 191 -0.46 13.98 8.56
CA GLU A 191 -1.68 14.66 9.01
C GLU A 191 -2.43 13.85 10.09
N ASN A 192 -3.62 13.35 9.78
CA ASN A 192 -4.50 12.59 10.67
C ASN A 192 -4.45 11.08 10.43
N LEU A 193 -3.53 10.58 9.61
CA LEU A 193 -3.29 9.14 9.44
C LEU A 193 -2.10 8.71 10.28
N SER A 194 -2.28 7.63 11.05
CA SER A 194 -1.16 6.95 11.70
C SER A 194 -0.54 5.94 10.73
N PHE A 195 0.79 5.96 10.63
CA PHE A 195 1.60 5.00 9.89
C PHE A 195 2.50 4.25 10.86
N LYS A 196 2.55 2.93 10.71
CA LYS A 196 3.58 2.12 11.35
C LYS A 196 4.83 2.13 10.47
N VAL A 197 5.95 2.58 11.01
CA VAL A 197 7.24 2.53 10.31
C VAL A 197 7.88 1.17 10.51
N VAL A 198 8.36 0.60 9.41
CA VAL A 198 9.14 -0.64 9.39
C VAL A 198 10.48 -0.33 8.72
N PRO A 199 11.54 -0.09 9.51
CA PRO A 199 12.87 0.14 8.95
C PRO A 199 13.46 -1.18 8.44
N ILE A 200 14.07 -1.17 7.26
CA ILE A 200 14.71 -2.32 6.63
C ILE A 200 16.12 -1.93 6.21
N ASP A 201 17.11 -2.52 6.88
CA ASP A 201 18.53 -2.35 6.53
C ASP A 201 18.86 -3.17 5.27
N TYR A 202 19.26 -2.46 4.22
CA TYR A 202 19.71 -3.06 2.96
C TYR A 202 21.23 -3.08 2.79
N SER A 203 22.01 -2.52 3.73
CA SER A 203 23.46 -2.30 3.62
C SER A 203 24.27 -3.53 3.19
N LYS A 204 23.90 -4.71 3.69
CA LYS A 204 24.58 -5.99 3.38
C LYS A 204 24.23 -6.58 2.01
N TYR A 205 23.29 -5.98 1.30
CA TYR A 205 22.73 -6.52 0.06
C TYR A 205 23.01 -5.65 -1.16
N THR A 206 23.72 -4.53 -0.97
CA THR A 206 24.06 -3.64 -2.07
C THR A 206 25.42 -3.93 -2.66
N SER A 207 25.47 -3.82 -3.99
CA SER A 207 26.70 -3.70 -4.76
C SER A 207 26.69 -2.30 -5.38
N ASP A 208 27.50 -1.39 -4.82
CA ASP A 208 27.51 0.04 -5.13
C ASP A 208 26.13 0.70 -4.95
N ASN A 209 25.46 1.01 -6.07
CA ASN A 209 24.15 1.64 -6.08
C ASN A 209 23.02 0.63 -6.30
N PHE A 210 23.30 -0.65 -6.51
CA PHE A 210 22.31 -1.64 -6.92
C PHE A 210 22.08 -2.72 -5.86
N ILE A 211 20.94 -3.38 -5.93
CA ILE A 211 20.59 -4.56 -5.15
C ILE A 211 20.19 -5.72 -6.06
N THR A 212 20.63 -6.93 -5.72
CA THR A 212 20.24 -8.15 -6.46
C THR A 212 18.82 -8.56 -6.11
N LEU A 213 17.94 -8.67 -7.11
CA LEU A 213 16.49 -8.96 -6.97
C LEU A 213 16.14 -10.45 -7.03
N ASP A 214 17.08 -11.25 -7.49
CA ASP A 214 16.97 -12.68 -7.76
C ASP A 214 17.91 -13.48 -6.87
N CYS A 215 17.33 -14.08 -5.83
CA CYS A 215 17.82 -15.29 -5.18
C CYS A 215 16.60 -16.12 -4.80
#